data_AF-A0A496P6F4-F1
#
_entry.id   AF-A0A496P6F4-F1
#
_cell.length_a   1.000
_cell.length_b   1.000
_cell.length_c   1.000
_cell.angle_alpha   90.00
_cell.angle_beta   90.00
_cell.angle_gamma   90.00
#
_symmetry.space_group_name_H-M   'P 1'
#
loop_
_entity.id
_entity.type
_entity.pdbx_description
1 polymer ?
#
loop_
_entity_poly.entity_id
_entity_poly.type
_entity_poly.pdbx_seq_one_letter_code
_entity_poly.pdbx_strand_id
1 'polypeptide(L)'
;MREMKHSKKLAFAVLAAVTAVGANVNPVDAASVVMDNTNVVTGANNAVAYGSGNTVKESDANFRDRDYENEPDDATKRTGDWKSNSVAIGVNNTAAGTSALAMGNSSKALMNESIAIGHSAEAQRTWSTAIGTRAKASEVRSQAIGYEALASGYKSNAIGSSAQATNNHSVAMGSSALASGDHAQAFGAGAQATNVRSNAFGSDASATADYAMAIGDHANATHLNSIALGTGSTTSEATAQSSATIAGHTFGGFAGVGSAANGSVSVGKAGAERQIKNVAAGEISATSTDAVNGSQLYSVANDLQTQINNSTPGQINNNIKNLTNRVGTVERRVNKVGAGSAALAALHPLDFNPDDKWTIAAGYGHYHNANSAALGAFYRPNEDTMFSVGGTVGTGETQLNAGVSIRLGKRSPESRSRVAMGREIAELNARLQDMENKYNNLLQILTPHAIDPSKTAEFPDVPRNHWAYQYISQLAGNGILVGYPDGTFKGDVKMTRYEFATMLYRALQNGAPIDENMKRALNEFGPELQNIRLNHFRVDRISGDDNDRHKTERVRVNNEPKNERDVYGSRIYNNQ
;
A
#
# COMPACT_ATOMS: atom_id res chain seq x y z
N MET A 1 -119.25 -20.13 55.14
CA MET A 1 -118.85 -21.51 54.76
C MET A 1 -119.93 -22.36 54.07
N ARG A 2 -121.21 -21.94 53.97
CA ARG A 2 -122.24 -22.67 53.21
C ARG A 2 -122.37 -22.29 51.73
N GLU A 3 -121.98 -21.08 51.32
CA GLU A 3 -122.06 -20.66 49.89
C GLU A 3 -120.95 -21.21 48.99
N MET A 4 -119.72 -21.38 49.49
CA MET A 4 -118.63 -21.97 48.69
C MET A 4 -118.82 -23.46 48.36
N LYS A 5 -119.72 -24.17 49.06
CA LYS A 5 -120.05 -25.57 48.75
C LYS A 5 -121.07 -25.71 47.62
N HIS A 6 -121.87 -24.67 47.32
CA HIS A 6 -122.81 -24.68 46.20
C HIS A 6 -122.13 -24.29 44.87
N SER A 7 -121.23 -23.32 44.88
CA SER A 7 -120.46 -22.91 43.68
C SER A 7 -119.56 -24.03 43.14
N LYS A 8 -118.86 -24.79 44.01
CA LYS A 8 -118.03 -25.93 43.58
C LYS A 8 -118.86 -27.11 43.06
N LYS A 9 -120.08 -27.31 43.56
CA LYS A 9 -121.00 -28.35 43.05
C LYS A 9 -121.62 -27.95 41.70
N LEU A 10 -121.92 -26.68 41.47
CA LEU A 10 -122.37 -26.18 40.16
C LEU A 10 -121.26 -26.29 39.11
N ALA A 11 -120.03 -25.91 39.44
CA ALA A 11 -118.90 -26.01 38.52
C ALA A 11 -118.60 -27.47 38.12
N PHE A 12 -118.65 -28.41 39.07
CA PHE A 12 -118.50 -29.84 38.79
C PHE A 12 -119.70 -30.42 38.02
N ALA A 13 -120.93 -29.96 38.28
CA ALA A 13 -122.11 -30.40 37.54
C ALA A 13 -122.12 -29.88 36.09
N VAL A 14 -121.66 -28.65 35.84
CA VAL A 14 -121.48 -28.11 34.49
C VAL A 14 -120.36 -28.83 33.75
N LEU A 15 -119.23 -29.13 34.41
CA LEU A 15 -118.13 -29.88 33.80
C LEU A 15 -118.52 -31.34 33.49
N ALA A 16 -119.31 -31.97 34.36
CA ALA A 16 -119.88 -33.31 34.15
C ALA A 16 -120.96 -33.33 33.05
N ALA A 17 -121.76 -32.26 32.91
CA ALA A 17 -122.74 -32.13 31.83
C ALA A 17 -122.07 -31.88 30.46
N VAL A 18 -120.98 -31.11 30.41
CA VAL A 18 -120.19 -30.88 29.19
C VAL A 18 -119.47 -32.16 28.73
N THR A 19 -118.97 -32.97 29.67
CA THR A 19 -118.39 -34.29 29.34
C THR A 19 -119.43 -35.35 28.95
N ALA A 20 -120.67 -35.25 29.45
CA ALA A 20 -121.76 -36.17 29.08
C ALA A 20 -122.43 -35.86 27.72
N VAL A 21 -122.30 -34.62 27.21
CA VAL A 21 -122.92 -34.19 25.94
C VAL A 21 -121.92 -34.20 24.77
N GLY A 22 -120.64 -34.52 25.00
CA GLY A 22 -119.62 -34.54 23.95
C GLY A 22 -119.37 -33.17 23.31
N ALA A 23 -119.77 -32.08 23.98
CA ALA A 23 -119.58 -30.73 23.48
C ALA A 23 -118.13 -30.30 23.75
N ASN A 24 -117.28 -30.40 22.73
CA ASN A 24 -116.01 -29.68 22.70
C ASN A 24 -116.32 -28.18 22.77
N VAL A 25 -116.01 -27.56 23.91
CA VAL A 25 -115.95 -26.10 23.99
C VAL A 25 -114.66 -25.71 23.29
N ASN A 26 -114.73 -25.40 22.00
CA ASN A 26 -113.59 -24.86 21.28
C ASN A 26 -113.10 -23.60 22.01
N PRO A 27 -111.78 -23.43 22.21
CA PRO A 27 -111.25 -22.17 22.70
C PRO A 27 -111.73 -21.04 21.78
N VAL A 28 -112.10 -19.89 22.36
CA VAL A 28 -112.45 -18.70 21.58
C VAL A 28 -111.15 -18.20 20.93
N ASP A 29 -110.87 -18.62 19.70
CA ASP A 29 -109.79 -18.07 18.89
C ASP A 29 -110.04 -16.56 18.72
N ALA A 30 -109.01 -15.72 18.88
CA ALA A 30 -109.17 -14.29 18.68
C ALA A 30 -109.52 -14.03 17.20
N ALA A 31 -110.61 -13.29 16.98
CA ALA A 31 -111.12 -13.02 15.65
C ALA A 31 -110.12 -12.19 14.83
N SER A 32 -109.91 -12.55 13.56
CA SER A 32 -109.14 -11.74 12.63
C SER A 32 -109.80 -10.38 12.37
N VAL A 33 -109.01 -9.34 12.14
CA VAL A 33 -109.49 -8.01 11.76
C VAL A 33 -109.42 -7.90 10.24
N VAL A 34 -110.57 -7.90 9.57
CA VAL A 34 -110.67 -7.79 8.10
C VAL A 34 -111.54 -6.57 7.76
N MET A 35 -110.91 -5.56 7.16
CA MET A 35 -111.61 -4.38 6.64
C MET A 35 -111.75 -4.51 5.12
N ASP A 36 -112.88 -4.14 4.52
CA ASP A 36 -113.17 -4.34 3.08
C ASP A 36 -113.40 -5.82 2.67
N ASN A 37 -114.37 -6.05 1.79
CA ASN A 37 -114.80 -7.39 1.36
C ASN A 37 -113.92 -8.02 0.27
N THR A 38 -113.00 -7.25 -0.32
CA THR A 38 -112.03 -7.75 -1.31
C THR A 38 -110.82 -8.42 -0.65
N ASN A 39 -110.68 -8.30 0.67
CA ASN A 39 -109.62 -8.98 1.41
C ASN A 39 -109.95 -10.47 1.62
N VAL A 40 -108.94 -11.31 1.44
CA VAL A 40 -109.03 -12.77 1.58
C VAL A 40 -108.20 -13.21 2.78
N VAL A 41 -108.84 -13.79 3.78
CA VAL A 41 -108.16 -14.36 4.96
C VAL A 41 -108.53 -15.84 5.05
N THR A 42 -107.54 -16.73 4.89
CA THR A 42 -107.76 -18.19 4.85
C THR A 42 -106.80 -18.91 5.79
N GLY A 43 -107.33 -19.82 6.63
CA GLY A 43 -106.52 -20.62 7.56
C GLY A 43 -105.81 -19.80 8.65
N ALA A 44 -106.16 -18.53 8.83
CA ALA A 44 -105.41 -17.61 9.68
C ALA A 44 -106.18 -17.24 10.96
N ASN A 45 -105.59 -17.55 12.12
CA ASN A 45 -106.08 -17.09 13.43
C ASN A 45 -105.35 -15.79 13.79
N ASN A 46 -106.07 -14.79 14.31
CA ASN A 46 -105.49 -13.49 14.73
C ASN A 46 -104.82 -12.68 13.59
N ALA A 47 -105.26 -12.86 12.34
CA ALA A 47 -104.76 -12.09 11.21
C ALA A 47 -105.30 -10.64 11.19
N VAL A 48 -104.55 -9.74 10.56
CA VAL A 48 -104.99 -8.36 10.25
C VAL A 48 -104.90 -8.14 8.75
N ALA A 49 -106.02 -7.82 8.10
CA ALA A 49 -106.10 -7.38 6.73
C ALA A 49 -106.80 -6.02 6.67
N TYR A 50 -106.05 -4.98 6.33
CA TYR A 50 -106.53 -3.59 6.30
C TYR A 50 -106.28 -2.95 4.93
N GLY A 51 -107.31 -2.36 4.33
CA GLY A 51 -107.27 -1.83 2.95
C GLY A 51 -107.99 -2.78 1.99
N SER A 52 -107.59 -2.86 0.72
CA SER A 52 -108.31 -3.63 -0.32
C SER A 52 -107.43 -4.67 -1.04
N GLY A 53 -108.03 -5.80 -1.45
CA GLY A 53 -107.38 -6.85 -2.24
C GLY A 53 -106.25 -7.60 -1.53
N ASN A 54 -106.10 -7.45 -0.22
CA ASN A 54 -105.06 -8.11 0.55
C ASN A 54 -105.37 -9.59 0.76
N THR A 55 -104.35 -10.43 0.74
CA THR A 55 -104.44 -11.86 1.03
C THR A 55 -103.60 -12.19 2.26
N VAL A 56 -104.24 -12.71 3.30
CA VAL A 56 -103.56 -13.33 4.45
C VAL A 56 -103.86 -14.81 4.45
N LYS A 57 -102.83 -15.64 4.34
CA LYS A 57 -102.99 -17.09 4.24
C LYS A 57 -101.87 -17.83 4.96
N GLU A 58 -102.09 -19.10 5.21
CA GLU A 58 -100.99 -19.99 5.58
C GLU A 58 -100.04 -20.17 4.39
N SER A 59 -98.76 -20.38 4.69
CA SER A 59 -97.75 -20.72 3.69
C SER A 59 -97.81 -22.22 3.38
N ASP A 60 -97.76 -22.61 2.11
CA ASP A 60 -97.81 -24.03 1.71
C ASP A 60 -96.56 -24.83 2.17
N ALA A 61 -95.45 -24.12 2.42
CA ALA A 61 -94.21 -24.66 2.96
C ALA A 61 -93.39 -23.55 3.63
N ASN A 62 -92.38 -23.92 4.41
CA ASN A 62 -91.37 -23.01 4.97
C ASN A 62 -89.97 -23.58 4.81
N PHE A 63 -88.95 -22.77 5.06
CA PHE A 63 -87.55 -23.17 4.97
C PHE A 63 -86.88 -23.09 6.35
N ARG A 64 -86.20 -24.15 6.78
CA ARG A 64 -85.28 -24.06 7.93
C ARG A 64 -83.97 -23.36 7.54
N ASP A 65 -83.18 -22.99 8.54
CA ASP A 65 -81.78 -22.60 8.29
C ASP A 65 -81.02 -23.78 7.66
N ARG A 66 -80.03 -23.50 6.82
CA ARG A 66 -79.18 -24.53 6.22
C ARG A 66 -78.17 -25.04 7.25
N ASP A 67 -77.93 -26.35 7.26
CA ASP A 67 -76.89 -26.96 8.10
C ASP A 67 -75.48 -26.78 7.49
N TYR A 68 -75.40 -26.58 6.17
CA TYR A 68 -74.18 -26.28 5.42
C TYR A 68 -74.47 -25.39 4.19
N GLU A 69 -73.46 -24.68 3.67
CA GLU A 69 -73.65 -23.52 2.78
C GLU A 69 -74.36 -23.83 1.45
N ASN A 70 -74.23 -25.07 0.96
CA ASN A 70 -74.78 -25.53 -0.31
C ASN A 70 -75.86 -26.60 -0.14
N GLU A 71 -76.55 -26.59 1.00
CA GLU A 71 -77.67 -27.49 1.22
C GLU A 71 -78.81 -27.21 0.21
N PRO A 72 -79.28 -28.22 -0.54
CA PRO A 72 -80.38 -28.04 -1.50
C PRO A 72 -81.67 -27.57 -0.84
N ASP A 73 -82.42 -26.73 -1.53
CA ASP A 73 -83.66 -26.15 -0.99
C ASP A 73 -84.69 -27.22 -0.58
N ASP A 74 -84.81 -28.31 -1.34
CA ASP A 74 -85.71 -29.44 -1.03
C ASP A 74 -85.42 -30.09 0.34
N ALA A 75 -84.15 -30.08 0.77
CA ALA A 75 -83.76 -30.62 2.08
C ALA A 75 -84.13 -29.68 3.23
N THR A 76 -84.29 -28.39 2.95
CA THR A 76 -84.65 -27.36 3.95
C THR A 76 -86.15 -27.07 4.01
N LYS A 77 -86.91 -27.52 3.01
CA LYS A 77 -88.36 -27.30 2.92
C LYS A 77 -89.12 -28.12 3.98
N ARG A 78 -90.03 -27.48 4.69
CA ARG A 78 -90.93 -28.07 5.69
C ARG A 78 -92.38 -27.80 5.34
N THR A 79 -93.20 -28.84 5.28
CA THR A 79 -94.66 -28.76 5.17
C THR A 79 -95.28 -28.82 6.56
N GLY A 80 -96.33 -28.03 6.82
CA GLY A 80 -97.01 -28.03 8.12
C GLY A 80 -98.15 -27.02 8.16
N ASP A 81 -98.95 -27.11 9.22
CA ASP A 81 -100.06 -26.17 9.49
C ASP A 81 -99.51 -24.95 10.23
N TRP A 82 -99.21 -23.89 9.49
CA TRP A 82 -98.57 -22.67 10.01
C TRP A 82 -99.64 -21.65 10.38
N LYS A 83 -100.17 -21.75 11.60
CA LYS A 83 -101.20 -20.84 12.11
C LYS A 83 -100.77 -19.38 11.93
N SER A 84 -101.54 -18.61 11.16
CA SER A 84 -101.09 -17.33 10.64
C SER A 84 -101.55 -16.13 11.48
N ASN A 85 -100.68 -15.63 12.37
CA ASN A 85 -100.83 -14.34 13.08
C ASN A 85 -100.30 -13.16 12.22
N SER A 86 -100.71 -13.11 10.95
CA SER A 86 -100.04 -12.29 9.93
C SER A 86 -100.79 -11.01 9.61
N VAL A 87 -100.05 -10.01 9.13
CA VAL A 87 -100.55 -8.64 8.96
C VAL A 87 -100.33 -8.21 7.51
N ALA A 88 -101.42 -7.84 6.83
CA ALA A 88 -101.42 -7.23 5.51
C ALA A 88 -102.11 -5.86 5.57
N ILE A 89 -101.40 -4.79 5.19
CA ILE A 89 -101.91 -3.40 5.27
C ILE A 89 -101.63 -2.66 3.96
N GLY A 90 -102.70 -2.22 3.27
CA GLY A 90 -102.64 -1.42 2.05
C GLY A 90 -103.45 -2.06 0.91
N VAL A 91 -102.89 -2.10 -0.30
CA VAL A 91 -103.60 -2.58 -1.49
C VAL A 91 -102.89 -3.79 -2.12
N ASN A 92 -103.63 -4.87 -2.38
CA ASN A 92 -103.13 -6.06 -3.09
C ASN A 92 -101.90 -6.73 -2.44
N ASN A 93 -101.73 -6.62 -1.12
CA ASN A 93 -100.60 -7.26 -0.45
C ASN A 93 -100.86 -8.74 -0.18
N THR A 94 -99.80 -9.54 -0.09
CA THR A 94 -99.88 -10.96 0.30
C THR A 94 -98.99 -11.20 1.51
N ALA A 95 -99.57 -11.59 2.64
CA ALA A 95 -98.87 -12.09 3.81
C ALA A 95 -99.18 -13.59 3.95
N ALA A 96 -98.27 -14.44 3.49
CA ALA A 96 -98.35 -15.89 3.58
C ALA A 96 -97.38 -16.43 4.64
N GLY A 97 -97.87 -17.30 5.52
CA GLY A 97 -97.08 -17.89 6.62
C GLY A 97 -97.38 -17.28 7.98
N THR A 98 -96.75 -17.81 9.03
CA THR A 98 -96.90 -17.36 10.43
C THR A 98 -96.11 -16.08 10.69
N SER A 99 -96.74 -15.10 11.35
CA SER A 99 -96.10 -13.84 11.78
C SER A 99 -95.47 -13.06 10.61
N ALA A 100 -96.02 -13.17 9.42
CA ALA A 100 -95.58 -12.43 8.24
C ALA A 100 -96.19 -11.02 8.22
N LEU A 101 -95.43 -10.04 7.74
CA LEU A 101 -95.85 -8.64 7.62
C LEU A 101 -95.73 -8.17 6.16
N ALA A 102 -96.84 -7.85 5.52
CA ALA A 102 -96.87 -7.24 4.19
C ALA A 102 -97.54 -5.86 4.24
N MET A 103 -96.82 -4.79 3.93
CA MET A 103 -97.35 -3.43 3.96
C MET A 103 -97.03 -2.67 2.67
N GLY A 104 -98.00 -1.92 2.14
CA GLY A 104 -97.83 -1.07 0.96
C GLY A 104 -98.80 -1.41 -0.18
N ASN A 105 -98.26 -1.47 -1.40
CA ASN A 105 -99.03 -1.79 -2.61
C ASN A 105 -98.35 -2.98 -3.31
N SER A 106 -99.08 -4.09 -3.49
CA SER A 106 -98.54 -5.32 -4.10
C SER A 106 -97.30 -5.89 -3.39
N SER A 107 -97.15 -5.64 -2.08
CA SER A 107 -96.09 -6.22 -1.25
C SER A 107 -96.34 -7.70 -0.96
N LYS A 108 -95.30 -8.52 -0.93
CA LYS A 108 -95.38 -9.99 -0.75
C LYS A 108 -94.42 -10.47 0.32
N ALA A 109 -94.94 -10.83 1.48
CA ALA A 109 -94.24 -11.60 2.51
C ALA A 109 -94.73 -13.05 2.41
N LEU A 110 -93.93 -13.96 1.84
CA LEU A 110 -94.44 -15.24 1.33
C LEU A 110 -94.26 -16.44 2.29
N MET A 111 -93.47 -16.26 3.36
CA MET A 111 -93.09 -17.33 4.29
C MET A 111 -93.10 -16.83 5.75
N ASN A 112 -92.87 -17.73 6.70
CA ASN A 112 -92.88 -17.41 8.13
C ASN A 112 -91.87 -16.32 8.49
N GLU A 113 -92.31 -15.43 9.39
CA GLU A 113 -91.50 -14.35 9.97
C GLU A 113 -90.82 -13.49 8.90
N SER A 114 -91.43 -13.41 7.71
CA SER A 114 -90.97 -12.56 6.61
C SER A 114 -91.62 -11.18 6.68
N ILE A 115 -90.85 -10.16 6.29
CA ILE A 115 -91.28 -8.76 6.33
C ILE A 115 -91.12 -8.16 4.94
N ALA A 116 -92.20 -7.67 4.34
CA ALA A 116 -92.21 -7.00 3.06
C ALA A 116 -92.92 -5.64 3.18
N ILE A 117 -92.19 -4.53 3.09
CA ILE A 117 -92.74 -3.18 3.25
C ILE A 117 -92.35 -2.32 2.04
N GLY A 118 -93.33 -1.88 1.25
CA GLY A 118 -93.11 -1.01 0.10
C GLY A 118 -93.94 -1.41 -1.12
N HIS A 119 -93.90 -0.58 -2.17
CA HIS A 119 -94.55 -0.92 -3.43
C HIS A 119 -93.79 -2.06 -4.13
N SER A 120 -94.46 -3.19 -4.36
CA SER A 120 -93.88 -4.41 -4.97
C SER A 120 -92.65 -4.96 -4.23
N ALA A 121 -92.56 -4.78 -2.91
CA ALA A 121 -91.52 -5.41 -2.09
C ALA A 121 -91.78 -6.92 -1.97
N GLU A 122 -90.75 -7.77 -2.05
CA GLU A 122 -90.89 -9.23 -1.99
C GLU A 122 -89.90 -9.87 -1.01
N ALA A 123 -90.41 -10.45 0.07
CA ALA A 123 -89.69 -11.30 1.01
C ALA A 123 -90.13 -12.75 0.80
N GLN A 124 -89.33 -13.53 0.08
CA GLN A 124 -89.74 -14.82 -0.50
C GLN A 124 -89.49 -16.04 0.39
N ARG A 125 -88.61 -15.93 1.39
CA ARG A 125 -88.21 -17.06 2.26
C ARG A 125 -88.34 -16.75 3.75
N THR A 126 -88.25 -17.79 4.58
CA THR A 126 -88.35 -17.68 6.03
C THR A 126 -87.29 -16.72 6.58
N TRP A 127 -87.69 -15.83 7.50
CA TRP A 127 -86.85 -14.77 8.08
C TRP A 127 -86.29 -13.73 7.08
N SER A 128 -86.80 -13.70 5.84
CA SER A 128 -86.37 -12.70 4.87
C SER A 128 -87.03 -11.35 5.13
N THR A 129 -86.30 -10.26 4.88
CA THR A 129 -86.79 -8.89 5.07
C THR A 129 -86.55 -8.08 3.81
N ALA A 130 -87.61 -7.53 3.22
CA ALA A 130 -87.59 -6.66 2.06
C ALA A 130 -88.28 -5.33 2.39
N ILE A 131 -87.54 -4.22 2.45
CA ILE A 131 -88.07 -2.90 2.79
C ILE A 131 -87.65 -1.90 1.71
N GLY A 132 -88.60 -1.39 0.95
CA GLY A 132 -88.36 -0.44 -0.14
C GLY A 132 -89.18 -0.78 -1.39
N THR A 133 -89.29 0.18 -2.30
CA THR A 133 -89.99 -0.06 -3.57
C THR A 133 -89.20 -1.06 -4.40
N ARG A 134 -89.82 -2.17 -4.78
CA ARG A 134 -89.21 -3.29 -5.52
C ARG A 134 -87.98 -3.92 -4.82
N ALA A 135 -87.86 -3.77 -3.50
CA ALA A 135 -86.86 -4.51 -2.73
C ALA A 135 -87.18 -6.01 -2.77
N LYS A 136 -86.18 -6.86 -2.97
CA LYS A 136 -86.37 -8.31 -3.11
C LYS A 136 -85.37 -9.09 -2.26
N ALA A 137 -85.86 -9.78 -1.24
CA ALA A 137 -85.13 -10.72 -0.41
C ALA A 137 -85.57 -12.15 -0.78
N SER A 138 -84.73 -12.86 -1.55
CA SER A 138 -85.12 -14.13 -2.21
C SER A 138 -84.74 -15.38 -1.41
N GLU A 139 -83.92 -15.23 -0.37
CA GLU A 139 -83.28 -16.34 0.34
C GLU A 139 -83.53 -16.34 1.85
N VAL A 140 -83.28 -17.48 2.51
CA VAL A 140 -83.44 -17.60 3.98
C VAL A 140 -82.54 -16.60 4.68
N ARG A 141 -83.11 -15.83 5.62
CA ARG A 141 -82.43 -14.73 6.35
C ARG A 141 -81.80 -13.65 5.44
N SER A 142 -82.22 -13.55 4.18
CA SER A 142 -81.78 -12.46 3.30
C SER A 142 -82.46 -11.15 3.68
N GLN A 143 -81.72 -10.04 3.59
CA GLN A 143 -82.21 -8.71 3.92
C GLN A 143 -81.97 -7.75 2.75
N ALA A 144 -83.03 -7.20 2.18
CA ALA A 144 -82.99 -6.22 1.11
C ALA A 144 -83.67 -4.92 1.58
N ILE A 145 -82.92 -3.84 1.75
CA ILE A 145 -83.42 -2.56 2.24
C ILE A 145 -83.00 -1.45 1.27
N GLY A 146 -83.96 -0.85 0.56
CA GLY A 146 -83.73 0.20 -0.42
C GLY A 146 -84.60 0.05 -1.67
N TYR A 147 -84.62 1.08 -2.52
CA TYR A 147 -85.26 1.01 -3.83
C TYR A 147 -84.52 -0.02 -4.69
N GLU A 148 -85.21 -1.04 -5.21
CA GLU A 148 -84.62 -2.10 -6.05
C GLU A 148 -83.42 -2.84 -5.43
N ALA A 149 -83.31 -2.85 -4.08
CA ALA A 149 -82.31 -3.67 -3.40
C ALA A 149 -82.60 -5.17 -3.63
N LEU A 150 -81.58 -5.96 -3.93
CA LEU A 150 -81.68 -7.39 -4.19
C LEU A 150 -80.74 -8.18 -3.27
N ALA A 151 -81.31 -8.97 -2.36
CA ALA A 151 -80.60 -9.93 -1.55
C ALA A 151 -81.04 -11.34 -1.98
N SER A 152 -80.22 -12.00 -2.81
CA SER A 152 -80.55 -13.32 -3.39
C SER A 152 -79.64 -14.44 -2.93
N GLY A 153 -78.70 -14.18 -2.02
CA GLY A 153 -77.88 -15.21 -1.38
C GLY A 153 -78.41 -15.61 0.00
N TYR A 154 -78.11 -16.83 0.43
CA TYR A 154 -78.39 -17.27 1.80
C TYR A 154 -77.70 -16.34 2.82
N LYS A 155 -78.45 -15.84 3.81
CA LYS A 155 -77.94 -14.87 4.82
C LYS A 155 -77.31 -13.60 4.22
N SER A 156 -77.68 -13.22 2.99
CA SER A 156 -77.16 -12.03 2.32
C SER A 156 -77.80 -10.74 2.81
N ASN A 157 -77.09 -9.62 2.70
CA ASN A 157 -77.58 -8.29 3.11
C ASN A 157 -77.32 -7.28 2.00
N ALA A 158 -78.38 -6.74 1.39
CA ALA A 158 -78.33 -5.67 0.41
C ALA A 158 -79.00 -4.42 0.98
N ILE A 159 -78.24 -3.35 1.23
CA ILE A 159 -78.73 -2.11 1.84
C ILE A 159 -78.31 -0.92 0.99
N GLY A 160 -79.29 -0.26 0.35
CA GLY A 160 -79.07 0.87 -0.54
C GLY A 160 -79.91 0.76 -1.81
N SER A 161 -80.04 1.88 -2.54
CA SER A 161 -80.72 1.87 -3.84
C SER A 161 -79.97 0.98 -4.82
N SER A 162 -80.63 -0.02 -5.40
CA SER A 162 -80.06 -0.96 -6.37
C SER A 162 -78.84 -1.75 -5.86
N ALA A 163 -78.68 -1.87 -4.53
CA ALA A 163 -77.66 -2.72 -3.92
C ALA A 163 -77.95 -4.20 -4.21
N GLN A 164 -76.93 -4.99 -4.52
CA GLN A 164 -77.06 -6.38 -4.93
C GLN A 164 -76.11 -7.28 -4.13
N ALA A 165 -76.68 -8.11 -3.24
CA ALA A 165 -75.98 -9.14 -2.50
C ALA A 165 -76.45 -10.51 -3.01
N THR A 166 -75.77 -11.05 -4.02
CA THR A 166 -76.31 -12.14 -4.85
C THR A 166 -75.79 -13.52 -4.49
N ASN A 167 -74.78 -13.61 -3.63
CA ASN A 167 -74.18 -14.88 -3.21
C ASN A 167 -74.28 -15.09 -1.70
N ASN A 168 -73.97 -16.31 -1.23
CA ASN A 168 -74.14 -16.66 0.17
C ASN A 168 -73.25 -15.81 1.09
N HIS A 169 -73.78 -15.43 2.24
CA HIS A 169 -73.11 -14.58 3.25
C HIS A 169 -72.58 -13.24 2.73
N SER A 170 -73.03 -12.82 1.54
CA SER A 170 -72.57 -11.57 0.92
C SER A 170 -73.23 -10.35 1.56
N VAL A 171 -72.51 -9.24 1.58
CA VAL A 171 -72.97 -7.95 2.11
C VAL A 171 -72.70 -6.85 1.09
N ALA A 172 -73.73 -6.21 0.58
CA ALA A 172 -73.65 -5.04 -0.29
C ALA A 172 -74.33 -3.85 0.42
N MET A 173 -73.55 -2.85 0.82
CA MET A 173 -74.07 -1.63 1.44
C MET A 173 -73.62 -0.39 0.67
N GLY A 174 -74.57 0.38 0.13
CA GLY A 174 -74.34 1.55 -0.70
C GLY A 174 -75.20 1.52 -1.97
N SER A 175 -75.41 2.68 -2.58
CA SER A 175 -76.14 2.74 -3.86
C SER A 175 -75.38 1.96 -4.93
N SER A 176 -76.04 1.03 -5.62
CA SER A 176 -75.45 0.20 -6.66
C SER A 176 -74.25 -0.65 -6.21
N ALA A 177 -74.07 -0.87 -4.91
CA ALA A 177 -73.04 -1.80 -4.40
C ALA A 177 -73.34 -3.22 -4.88
N LEU A 178 -72.32 -3.97 -5.28
CA LEU A 178 -72.42 -5.34 -5.78
C LEU A 178 -71.50 -6.28 -4.99
N ALA A 179 -72.10 -7.17 -4.21
CA ALA A 179 -71.42 -8.28 -3.57
C ALA A 179 -71.91 -9.59 -4.19
N SER A 180 -71.18 -10.07 -5.20
CA SER A 180 -71.55 -11.27 -5.98
C SER A 180 -70.64 -12.47 -5.78
N GLY A 181 -69.58 -12.34 -4.97
CA GLY A 181 -68.81 -13.49 -4.50
C GLY A 181 -69.37 -14.11 -3.22
N ASP A 182 -69.07 -15.38 -2.98
CA ASP A 182 -69.36 -16.05 -1.69
C ASP A 182 -68.58 -15.37 -0.56
N HIS A 183 -69.25 -15.03 0.55
CA HIS A 183 -68.71 -14.20 1.65
C HIS A 183 -68.16 -12.83 1.22
N ALA A 184 -68.53 -12.32 0.03
CA ALA A 184 -68.03 -11.05 -0.45
C ALA A 184 -68.64 -9.87 0.30
N GLN A 185 -67.86 -8.79 0.46
CA GLN A 185 -68.27 -7.59 1.17
C GLN A 185 -68.02 -6.35 0.31
N ALA A 186 -69.08 -5.63 -0.05
CA ALA A 186 -69.01 -4.39 -0.82
C ALA A 186 -69.64 -3.25 0.00
N PHE A 187 -68.81 -2.29 0.43
CA PHE A 187 -69.20 -1.14 1.22
C PHE A 187 -68.82 0.16 0.49
N GLY A 188 -69.81 0.89 0.00
CA GLY A 188 -69.64 2.12 -0.76
C GLY A 188 -70.57 2.18 -1.98
N ALA A 189 -70.83 3.39 -2.49
CA ALA A 189 -71.59 3.52 -3.74
C ALA A 189 -70.79 2.90 -4.90
N GLY A 190 -71.40 2.02 -5.69
CA GLY A 190 -70.71 1.34 -6.79
C GLY A 190 -69.58 0.38 -6.39
N ALA A 191 -69.39 0.10 -5.08
CA ALA A 191 -68.40 -0.86 -4.62
C ALA A 191 -68.69 -2.27 -5.18
N GLN A 192 -67.66 -2.97 -5.64
CA GLN A 192 -67.76 -4.27 -6.31
C GLN A 192 -66.85 -5.30 -5.63
N ALA A 193 -67.44 -6.30 -5.00
CA ALA A 193 -66.77 -7.47 -4.44
C ALA A 193 -67.34 -8.73 -5.11
N THR A 194 -66.67 -9.21 -6.16
CA THR A 194 -67.28 -10.13 -7.14
C THR A 194 -66.79 -11.57 -7.07
N ASN A 195 -65.77 -11.83 -6.24
CA ASN A 195 -65.15 -13.15 -6.10
C ASN A 195 -65.09 -13.62 -4.64
N VAL A 196 -64.68 -14.88 -4.41
CA VAL A 196 -64.81 -15.53 -3.10
C VAL A 196 -64.01 -14.76 -2.05
N ARG A 197 -64.66 -14.42 -0.93
CA ARG A 197 -64.08 -13.67 0.19
C ARG A 197 -63.40 -12.37 -0.23
N SER A 198 -63.83 -11.77 -1.33
CA SER A 198 -63.36 -10.46 -1.78
C SER A 198 -64.01 -9.35 -0.96
N ASN A 199 -63.26 -8.26 -0.72
CA ASN A 199 -63.74 -7.14 0.09
C ASN A 199 -63.43 -5.80 -0.59
N ALA A 200 -64.45 -4.98 -0.83
CA ALA A 200 -64.34 -3.66 -1.43
C ALA A 200 -64.91 -2.61 -0.47
N PHE A 201 -64.07 -1.66 -0.06
CA PHE A 201 -64.41 -0.57 0.86
C PHE A 201 -64.07 0.78 0.22
N GLY A 202 -65.08 1.55 -0.20
CA GLY A 202 -64.92 2.84 -0.87
C GLY A 202 -65.89 3.00 -2.04
N SER A 203 -66.10 4.24 -2.51
CA SER A 203 -66.87 4.46 -3.75
C SER A 203 -66.12 3.83 -4.91
N ASP A 204 -66.82 3.04 -5.72
CA ASP A 204 -66.27 2.40 -6.92
C ASP A 204 -65.01 1.54 -6.65
N ALA A 205 -64.80 1.13 -5.40
CA ALA A 205 -63.75 0.17 -5.04
C ALA A 205 -64.08 -1.19 -5.66
N SER A 206 -63.08 -1.86 -6.23
CA SER A 206 -63.24 -3.08 -7.02
C SER A 206 -62.30 -4.16 -6.54
N ALA A 207 -62.83 -5.19 -5.88
CA ALA A 207 -62.12 -6.42 -5.51
C ALA A 207 -62.67 -7.58 -6.35
N THR A 208 -61.94 -7.93 -7.41
CA THR A 208 -62.40 -8.86 -8.46
C THR A 208 -61.54 -10.11 -8.57
N ALA A 209 -60.74 -10.43 -7.55
CA ALA A 209 -60.05 -11.72 -7.43
C ALA A 209 -60.40 -12.37 -6.09
N ASP A 210 -60.18 -13.68 -6.00
CA ASP A 210 -60.40 -14.42 -4.75
C ASP A 210 -59.51 -13.86 -3.64
N TYR A 211 -60.08 -13.71 -2.44
CA TYR A 211 -59.40 -13.17 -1.26
C TYR A 211 -58.79 -11.77 -1.43
N ALA A 212 -59.17 -11.04 -2.49
CA ALA A 212 -58.66 -9.71 -2.75
C ALA A 212 -59.34 -8.65 -1.88
N MET A 213 -58.62 -7.58 -1.56
CA MET A 213 -59.14 -6.47 -0.77
C MET A 213 -58.84 -5.13 -1.43
N ALA A 214 -59.86 -4.34 -1.72
CA ALA A 214 -59.75 -2.99 -2.24
C ALA A 214 -60.25 -2.00 -1.18
N ILE A 215 -59.38 -1.11 -0.71
CA ILE A 215 -59.70 -0.07 0.29
C ILE A 215 -59.37 1.29 -0.29
N GLY A 216 -60.37 2.11 -0.55
CA GLY A 216 -60.25 3.46 -1.09
C GLY A 216 -61.13 3.68 -2.31
N ASP A 217 -61.44 4.95 -2.58
CA ASP A 217 -62.17 5.37 -3.78
C ASP A 217 -61.45 4.89 -5.06
N HIS A 218 -62.13 4.18 -5.95
CA HIS A 218 -61.54 3.59 -7.17
C HIS A 218 -60.33 2.65 -6.92
N ALA A 219 -60.14 2.12 -5.71
CA ALA A 219 -59.11 1.11 -5.46
C ALA A 219 -59.44 -0.18 -6.23
N ASN A 220 -58.46 -0.80 -6.89
CA ASN A 220 -58.67 -1.92 -7.80
C ASN A 220 -57.74 -3.11 -7.45
N ALA A 221 -58.30 -4.12 -6.80
CA ALA A 221 -57.61 -5.35 -6.40
C ALA A 221 -58.04 -6.51 -7.32
N THR A 222 -57.22 -6.79 -8.32
CA THR A 222 -57.49 -7.75 -9.42
C THR A 222 -56.65 -9.02 -9.35
N HIS A 223 -55.79 -9.16 -8.33
CA HIS A 223 -54.91 -10.31 -8.16
C HIS A 223 -55.25 -11.09 -6.87
N LEU A 224 -55.03 -12.40 -6.92
CA LEU A 224 -55.28 -13.33 -5.81
C LEU A 224 -54.59 -12.87 -4.53
N ASN A 225 -55.27 -12.96 -3.38
CA ASN A 225 -54.74 -12.63 -2.05
C ASN A 225 -54.14 -11.22 -1.92
N SER A 226 -54.43 -10.31 -2.85
CA SER A 226 -53.77 -9.00 -2.94
C SER A 226 -54.62 -7.88 -2.35
N ILE A 227 -53.95 -6.82 -1.89
CA ILE A 227 -54.58 -5.66 -1.26
C ILE A 227 -54.25 -4.39 -2.06
N ALA A 228 -55.26 -3.70 -2.59
CA ALA A 228 -55.14 -2.33 -3.09
C ALA A 228 -55.53 -1.36 -1.97
N LEU A 229 -54.57 -0.58 -1.46
CA LEU A 229 -54.76 0.34 -0.35
C LEU A 229 -54.58 1.80 -0.80
N GLY A 230 -55.63 2.60 -0.69
CA GLY A 230 -55.67 4.02 -1.07
C GLY A 230 -56.41 4.29 -2.38
N THR A 231 -56.83 5.55 -2.57
CA THR A 231 -57.61 5.99 -3.74
C THR A 231 -56.90 5.69 -5.05
N GLY A 232 -57.57 5.01 -5.98
CA GLY A 232 -57.00 4.67 -7.29
C GLY A 232 -55.78 3.75 -7.24
N SER A 233 -55.49 3.10 -6.11
CA SER A 233 -54.43 2.09 -6.03
C SER A 233 -54.81 0.88 -6.86
N THR A 234 -53.82 0.23 -7.47
CA THR A 234 -54.04 -0.97 -8.28
C THR A 234 -53.02 -2.02 -7.90
N THR A 235 -53.48 -3.23 -7.58
CA THR A 235 -52.60 -4.37 -7.31
C THR A 235 -51.84 -4.78 -8.57
N SER A 236 -50.65 -5.34 -8.39
CA SER A 236 -49.93 -6.09 -9.41
C SER A 236 -49.61 -7.49 -8.89
N GLU A 237 -49.37 -8.44 -9.79
CA GLU A 237 -48.97 -9.79 -9.40
C GLU A 237 -47.66 -9.78 -8.60
N ALA A 238 -47.59 -10.57 -7.53
CA ALA A 238 -46.39 -10.68 -6.71
C ALA A 238 -45.33 -11.52 -7.43
N THR A 239 -44.11 -10.98 -7.53
CA THR A 239 -43.00 -11.63 -8.23
C THR A 239 -42.04 -12.32 -7.26
N ALA A 240 -41.60 -13.52 -7.62
CA ALA A 240 -40.52 -14.20 -6.94
C ALA A 240 -39.16 -13.58 -7.32
N GLN A 241 -38.52 -12.92 -6.37
CA GLN A 241 -37.19 -12.30 -6.55
C GLN A 241 -36.22 -12.85 -5.50
N SER A 242 -35.30 -13.71 -5.92
CA SER A 242 -34.25 -14.29 -5.05
C SER A 242 -32.89 -13.61 -5.22
N SER A 243 -32.70 -12.87 -6.31
CA SER A 243 -31.48 -12.14 -6.66
C SER A 243 -31.77 -11.00 -7.64
N ALA A 244 -30.87 -10.02 -7.71
CA ALA A 244 -30.89 -8.92 -8.66
C ALA A 244 -29.47 -8.63 -9.15
N THR A 245 -29.28 -8.39 -10.45
CA THR A 245 -27.98 -8.03 -11.02
C THR A 245 -27.97 -6.56 -11.43
N ILE A 246 -27.05 -5.78 -10.87
CA ILE A 246 -26.90 -4.35 -11.11
C ILE A 246 -25.45 -4.10 -11.52
N ALA A 247 -25.24 -3.48 -12.69
CA ALA A 247 -23.90 -3.15 -13.20
C ALA A 247 -22.91 -4.33 -13.18
N GLY A 248 -23.37 -5.55 -13.48
CA GLY A 248 -22.55 -6.76 -13.49
C GLY A 248 -22.33 -7.45 -12.13
N HIS A 249 -22.83 -6.86 -11.04
CA HIS A 249 -22.80 -7.46 -9.70
C HIS A 249 -24.16 -8.08 -9.35
N THR A 250 -24.17 -9.36 -9.00
CA THR A 250 -25.37 -10.07 -8.54
C THR A 250 -25.49 -10.02 -7.02
N PHE A 251 -26.53 -9.35 -6.54
CA PHE A 251 -27.04 -9.44 -5.18
C PHE A 251 -27.97 -10.64 -5.09
N GLY A 252 -27.84 -11.50 -4.08
CA GLY A 252 -28.66 -12.69 -3.95
C GLY A 252 -28.80 -13.14 -2.50
N GLY A 253 -29.59 -14.20 -2.30
CA GLY A 253 -29.91 -14.70 -0.96
C GLY A 253 -30.99 -13.88 -0.27
N PHE A 254 -31.89 -13.25 -1.03
CA PHE A 254 -33.00 -12.48 -0.47
C PHE A 254 -33.97 -13.41 0.28
N ALA A 255 -34.31 -13.06 1.51
CA ALA A 255 -35.37 -13.70 2.28
C ALA A 255 -36.77 -13.27 1.78
N GLY A 256 -37.81 -14.02 2.15
CA GLY A 256 -39.20 -13.63 1.87
C GLY A 256 -39.58 -13.57 0.39
N VAL A 257 -39.05 -14.49 -0.43
CA VAL A 257 -39.32 -14.54 -1.87
C VAL A 257 -40.83 -14.56 -2.14
N GLY A 258 -41.33 -13.50 -2.79
CA GLY A 258 -42.75 -13.33 -3.10
C GLY A 258 -43.30 -14.46 -3.98
N SER A 259 -44.62 -14.61 -3.97
CA SER A 259 -45.34 -15.58 -4.80
C SER A 259 -46.69 -15.02 -5.19
N ALA A 260 -47.10 -15.22 -6.45
CA ALA A 260 -48.43 -14.88 -6.93
C ALA A 260 -49.55 -15.47 -6.05
N ALA A 261 -49.30 -16.65 -5.44
CA ALA A 261 -50.23 -17.27 -4.51
C ALA A 261 -50.42 -16.47 -3.21
N ASN A 262 -49.41 -15.73 -2.75
CA ASN A 262 -49.49 -14.93 -1.52
C ASN A 262 -50.00 -13.51 -1.77
N GLY A 263 -50.04 -13.07 -3.04
CA GLY A 263 -50.45 -11.72 -3.42
C GLY A 263 -49.47 -10.63 -3.02
N SER A 264 -49.86 -9.38 -3.26
CA SER A 264 -49.09 -8.19 -2.91
C SER A 264 -49.96 -7.13 -2.23
N VAL A 265 -49.33 -6.25 -1.44
CA VAL A 265 -49.97 -5.02 -0.94
C VAL A 265 -49.50 -3.86 -1.80
N SER A 266 -50.41 -3.32 -2.61
CA SER A 266 -50.16 -2.12 -3.42
C SER A 266 -50.74 -0.89 -2.75
N VAL A 267 -49.89 0.10 -2.48
CA VAL A 267 -50.28 1.39 -1.90
C VAL A 267 -50.47 2.48 -2.95
N GLY A 268 -50.48 2.14 -4.23
CA GLY A 268 -50.58 3.10 -5.34
C GLY A 268 -50.70 2.43 -6.70
N LYS A 269 -50.24 3.13 -7.73
CA LYS A 269 -50.09 2.60 -9.09
C LYS A 269 -48.90 3.28 -9.76
N ALA A 270 -48.46 2.76 -10.89
CA ALA A 270 -47.37 3.36 -11.66
C ALA A 270 -47.66 4.85 -11.96
N GLY A 271 -46.72 5.73 -11.62
CA GLY A 271 -46.82 7.19 -11.77
C GLY A 271 -47.68 7.89 -10.70
N ALA A 272 -48.24 7.15 -9.74
CA ALA A 272 -48.97 7.67 -8.60
C ALA A 272 -48.62 6.87 -7.33
N GLU A 273 -47.32 6.65 -7.13
CA GLU A 273 -46.77 5.95 -5.96
C GLU A 273 -46.96 6.79 -4.69
N ARG A 274 -47.04 6.12 -3.55
CA ARG A 274 -47.20 6.76 -2.24
C ARG A 274 -45.98 6.52 -1.36
N GLN A 275 -45.69 7.50 -0.52
CA GLN A 275 -44.73 7.32 0.56
C GLN A 275 -45.38 6.55 1.71
N ILE A 276 -44.67 5.54 2.23
CA ILE A 276 -45.03 4.88 3.49
C ILE A 276 -44.22 5.58 4.59
N LYS A 277 -44.92 6.23 5.53
CA LYS A 277 -44.32 7.03 6.62
C LYS A 277 -44.42 6.31 7.95
N ASN A 278 -43.59 6.74 8.90
CA ASN A 278 -43.51 6.18 10.26
C ASN A 278 -43.12 4.69 10.31
N VAL A 279 -42.27 4.27 9.36
CA VAL A 279 -41.68 2.94 9.33
C VAL A 279 -40.49 2.91 10.30
N ALA A 280 -40.62 2.16 11.40
CA ALA A 280 -39.51 1.91 12.32
C ALA A 280 -38.35 1.21 11.60
N ALA A 281 -37.15 1.22 12.19
CA ALA A 281 -36.02 0.52 11.60
C ALA A 281 -36.28 -0.99 11.62
N GLY A 282 -36.22 -1.64 10.45
CA GLY A 282 -36.37 -3.08 10.32
C GLY A 282 -35.13 -3.84 10.78
N GLU A 283 -35.26 -5.14 11.05
CA GLU A 283 -34.10 -5.99 11.33
C GLU A 283 -33.13 -6.04 10.13
N ILE A 284 -31.82 -5.92 10.39
CA ILE A 284 -30.77 -6.05 9.38
C ILE A 284 -30.08 -7.41 9.55
N SER A 285 -30.61 -8.44 8.90
CA SER A 285 -30.06 -9.80 8.88
C SER A 285 -30.36 -10.51 7.54
N ALA A 286 -29.68 -11.62 7.26
CA ALA A 286 -29.89 -12.38 6.01
C ALA A 286 -31.28 -13.04 5.89
N THR A 287 -32.00 -13.16 7.01
CA THR A 287 -33.33 -13.78 7.08
C THR A 287 -34.47 -12.77 7.29
N SER A 288 -34.15 -11.48 7.44
CA SER A 288 -35.13 -10.43 7.70
C SER A 288 -36.08 -10.24 6.52
N THR A 289 -37.35 -10.01 6.84
CA THR A 289 -38.40 -9.64 5.86
C THR A 289 -39.05 -8.30 6.21
N ASP A 290 -38.41 -7.53 7.08
CA ASP A 290 -38.88 -6.22 7.50
C ASP A 290 -38.66 -5.17 6.42
N ALA A 291 -39.53 -4.17 6.37
CA ALA A 291 -39.30 -2.99 5.56
C ALA A 291 -38.10 -2.19 6.11
N VAL A 292 -37.18 -1.80 5.22
CA VAL A 292 -36.08 -0.88 5.56
C VAL A 292 -36.55 0.57 5.42
N ASN A 293 -36.16 1.42 6.37
CA ASN A 293 -36.46 2.84 6.30
C ASN A 293 -35.28 3.68 5.79
N GLY A 294 -35.52 4.98 5.59
CA GLY A 294 -34.51 5.89 5.05
C GLY A 294 -33.28 6.09 5.93
N SER A 295 -33.40 5.99 7.26
CA SER A 295 -32.24 6.17 8.15
C SER A 295 -31.29 4.97 8.11
N GLN A 296 -31.80 3.76 7.90
CA GLN A 296 -30.98 2.56 7.69
C GLN A 296 -30.18 2.66 6.39
N LEU A 297 -30.82 3.04 5.29
CA LEU A 297 -30.13 3.24 4.00
C LEU A 297 -29.11 4.38 4.09
N TYR A 298 -29.46 5.48 4.77
CA TYR A 298 -28.54 6.60 5.01
C TYR A 298 -27.31 6.16 5.82
N SER A 299 -27.48 5.32 6.84
CA SER A 299 -26.38 4.77 7.64
C SER A 299 -25.40 3.97 6.78
N VAL A 300 -25.92 3.09 5.91
CA VAL A 300 -25.10 2.30 4.96
C VAL A 300 -24.36 3.21 3.98
N ALA A 301 -25.04 4.22 3.41
CA ALA A 301 -24.44 5.17 2.50
C ALA A 301 -23.30 5.98 3.16
N ASN A 302 -23.49 6.40 4.42
CA ASN A 302 -22.51 7.16 5.17
C ASN A 302 -21.27 6.31 5.55
N ASP A 303 -21.48 5.05 5.93
CA ASP A 303 -20.37 4.11 6.19
C ASP A 303 -19.58 3.84 4.90
N LEU A 304 -20.27 3.58 3.78
CA LEU A 304 -19.62 3.41 2.48
C LEU A 304 -18.81 4.65 2.07
N GLN A 305 -19.37 5.85 2.26
CA GLN A 305 -18.65 7.10 1.98
C GLN A 305 -17.39 7.23 2.85
N THR A 306 -17.47 6.82 4.11
CA THR A 306 -16.32 6.79 5.03
C THR A 306 -15.26 5.80 4.57
N GLN A 307 -15.66 4.61 4.13
CA GLN A 307 -14.76 3.60 3.57
C GLN A 307 -14.05 4.12 2.30
N ILE A 308 -14.78 4.76 1.38
CA ILE A 308 -14.20 5.37 0.17
C ILE A 308 -13.17 6.44 0.54
N ASN A 309 -13.53 7.34 1.46
CA ASN A 309 -12.67 8.44 1.90
C ASN A 309 -11.40 7.96 2.59
N ASN A 310 -11.45 6.84 3.31
CA ASN A 310 -10.32 6.33 4.09
C ASN A 310 -9.42 5.35 3.33
N SER A 311 -10.00 4.50 2.48
CA SER A 311 -9.26 3.39 1.83
C SER A 311 -8.40 3.85 0.64
N THR A 312 -8.95 4.68 -0.26
CA THR A 312 -8.26 5.03 -1.51
C THR A 312 -7.20 6.13 -1.30
N PRO A 313 -7.49 7.25 -0.62
CA PRO A 313 -6.47 8.26 -0.35
C PRO A 313 -5.45 7.83 0.69
N GLY A 314 -5.83 7.10 1.74
CA GLY A 314 -4.94 6.78 2.87
C GLY A 314 -3.75 5.91 2.49
N GLN A 315 -4.01 4.76 1.83
CA GLN A 315 -2.94 3.85 1.42
C GLN A 315 -2.12 4.42 0.25
N ILE A 316 -2.78 5.06 -0.71
CA ILE A 316 -2.09 5.73 -1.83
C ILE A 316 -1.22 6.87 -1.31
N ASN A 317 -1.71 7.70 -0.39
CA ASN A 317 -0.91 8.78 0.19
C ASN A 317 0.29 8.25 0.98
N ASN A 318 0.15 7.14 1.71
CA ASN A 318 1.27 6.51 2.39
C ASN A 318 2.30 5.97 1.39
N ASN A 319 1.84 5.32 0.31
CA ASN A 319 2.71 4.85 -0.76
C ASN A 319 3.41 6.00 -1.48
N ILE A 320 2.71 7.09 -1.77
CA ILE A 320 3.27 8.31 -2.36
C ILE A 320 4.29 8.95 -1.40
N LYS A 321 3.99 9.10 -0.10
CA LYS A 321 4.95 9.62 0.89
C LYS A 321 6.22 8.76 0.96
N ASN A 322 6.07 7.44 0.98
CA ASN A 322 7.19 6.52 0.97
C ASN A 322 8.01 6.65 -0.32
N LEU A 323 7.35 6.79 -1.47
CA LEU A 323 8.00 7.03 -2.75
C LEU A 323 8.73 8.37 -2.76
N THR A 324 8.09 9.46 -2.33
CA THR A 324 8.70 10.79 -2.20
C THR A 324 9.93 10.77 -1.31
N ASN A 325 9.88 10.08 -0.16
CA ASN A 325 11.03 9.93 0.73
C ASN A 325 12.18 9.13 0.09
N ARG A 326 11.85 8.06 -0.65
CA ARG A 326 12.83 7.29 -1.42
C ARG A 326 13.43 8.10 -2.55
N VAL A 327 12.63 8.83 -3.32
CA VAL A 327 13.07 9.73 -4.39
C VAL A 327 13.98 10.81 -3.83
N GLY A 328 13.59 11.50 -2.75
CA GLY A 328 14.45 12.49 -2.10
C GLY A 328 15.75 11.89 -1.54
N THR A 329 15.75 10.61 -1.16
CA THR A 329 16.97 9.89 -0.79
C THR A 329 17.87 9.63 -2.00
N VAL A 330 17.27 9.20 -3.11
CA VAL A 330 17.99 9.01 -4.38
C VAL A 330 18.55 10.34 -4.89
N GLU A 331 17.79 11.43 -4.88
CA GLU A 331 18.24 12.76 -5.28
C GLU A 331 19.45 13.21 -4.46
N ARG A 332 19.39 13.08 -3.12
CA ARG A 332 20.53 13.40 -2.24
C ARG A 332 21.75 12.54 -2.57
N ARG A 333 21.54 11.24 -2.82
CA ARG A 333 22.60 10.29 -3.19
C ARG A 333 23.24 10.66 -4.54
N VAL A 334 22.44 10.99 -5.54
CA VAL A 334 22.92 11.45 -6.85
C VAL A 334 23.74 12.72 -6.71
N ASN A 335 23.28 13.71 -5.92
CA ASN A 335 24.03 14.94 -5.70
C ASN A 335 25.39 14.67 -5.04
N LYS A 336 25.42 13.80 -4.02
CA LYS A 336 26.67 13.37 -3.36
C LYS A 336 27.61 12.64 -4.32
N VAL A 337 27.08 11.76 -5.15
CA VAL A 337 27.85 11.02 -6.18
C VAL A 337 28.43 11.99 -7.22
N GLY A 338 27.66 12.99 -7.65
CA GLY A 338 28.11 14.04 -8.55
C GLY A 338 29.25 14.88 -7.95
N ALA A 339 29.09 15.33 -6.70
CA ALA A 339 30.08 16.13 -6.00
C ALA A 339 31.38 15.34 -5.75
N GLY A 340 31.28 14.07 -5.35
CA GLY A 340 32.44 13.20 -5.15
C GLY A 340 33.16 12.89 -6.46
N SER A 341 32.43 12.67 -7.56
CA SER A 341 33.03 12.47 -8.88
C SER A 341 33.80 13.71 -9.34
N ALA A 342 33.24 14.92 -9.11
CA ALA A 342 33.93 16.18 -9.38
C ALA A 342 35.20 16.34 -8.51
N ALA A 343 35.14 15.95 -7.24
CA ALA A 343 36.30 16.01 -6.34
C ALA A 343 37.42 15.07 -6.79
N LEU A 344 37.09 13.84 -7.23
CA LEU A 344 38.06 12.89 -7.78
C LEU A 344 38.67 13.37 -9.10
N ALA A 345 37.87 14.03 -9.95
CA ALA A 345 38.34 14.58 -11.21
C ALA A 345 39.33 15.74 -11.01
N ALA A 346 39.24 16.46 -9.89
CA ALA A 346 40.18 17.52 -9.52
C ALA A 346 41.55 16.98 -9.01
N LEU A 347 41.70 15.66 -8.81
CA LEU A 347 42.97 15.08 -8.36
C LEU A 347 43.98 15.04 -9.51
N HIS A 348 44.95 15.96 -9.46
CA HIS A 348 46.06 16.01 -10.40
C HIS A 348 47.40 15.81 -9.70
N PRO A 349 48.23 14.85 -10.16
CA PRO A 349 49.60 14.70 -9.66
C PRO A 349 50.50 15.81 -10.19
N LEU A 350 51.53 16.14 -9.43
CA LEU A 350 52.64 16.99 -9.87
C LEU A 350 53.49 16.30 -10.95
N ASP A 351 54.37 17.06 -11.58
CA ASP A 351 55.33 16.51 -12.55
C ASP A 351 56.25 15.46 -11.91
N PHE A 352 56.78 14.55 -12.72
CA PHE A 352 57.60 13.44 -12.24
C PHE A 352 58.89 13.93 -11.56
N ASN A 353 59.12 13.46 -10.33
CA ASN A 353 60.38 13.63 -9.61
C ASN A 353 61.02 12.24 -9.37
N PRO A 354 62.25 11.97 -9.84
CA PRO A 354 62.92 10.68 -9.67
C PRO A 354 63.29 10.33 -8.21
N ASP A 355 63.44 11.33 -7.34
CA ASP A 355 63.71 11.13 -5.91
C ASP A 355 62.42 10.83 -5.12
N ASP A 356 61.28 11.36 -5.58
CA ASP A 356 59.96 11.23 -4.93
C ASP A 356 58.96 10.51 -5.84
N LYS A 357 58.85 9.19 -5.66
CA LYS A 357 57.97 8.33 -6.49
C LYS A 357 56.49 8.41 -6.11
N TRP A 358 56.15 9.08 -5.02
CA TRP A 358 54.79 9.22 -4.51
C TRP A 358 54.33 10.68 -4.58
N THR A 359 53.11 10.91 -5.03
CA THR A 359 52.44 12.20 -4.96
C THR A 359 51.08 12.04 -4.30
N ILE A 360 50.77 12.91 -3.35
CA ILE A 360 49.43 12.99 -2.75
C ILE A 360 48.75 14.24 -3.29
N ALA A 361 47.51 14.11 -3.78
CA ALA A 361 46.68 15.23 -4.20
C ALA A 361 45.40 15.28 -3.37
N ALA A 362 44.89 16.49 -3.18
CA ALA A 362 43.58 16.73 -2.60
C ALA A 362 42.71 17.45 -3.64
N GLY A 363 41.46 17.03 -3.75
CA GLY A 363 40.48 17.58 -4.68
C GLY A 363 39.22 18.01 -3.93
N TYR A 364 38.55 19.03 -4.44
CA TYR A 364 37.26 19.48 -3.94
C TYR A 364 36.26 19.50 -5.08
N GLY A 365 35.06 19.00 -4.82
CA GLY A 365 34.00 18.89 -5.80
C GLY A 365 32.67 19.37 -5.24
N HIS A 366 31.94 20.11 -6.07
CA HIS A 366 30.63 20.63 -5.77
C HIS A 366 29.68 20.25 -6.90
N TYR A 367 28.50 19.73 -6.55
CA TYR A 367 27.44 19.45 -7.51
C TYR A 367 26.08 19.67 -6.85
N HIS A 368 25.31 20.63 -7.37
CA HIS A 368 24.06 21.07 -6.74
C HIS A 368 24.27 21.34 -5.24
N ASN A 369 23.41 20.84 -4.35
CA ASN A 369 23.49 21.11 -2.91
C ASN A 369 24.40 20.12 -2.15
N ALA A 370 25.42 19.56 -2.80
CA ALA A 370 26.36 18.63 -2.19
C ALA A 370 27.83 19.02 -2.44
N ASN A 371 28.65 18.83 -1.41
CA ASN A 371 30.09 19.07 -1.42
C ASN A 371 30.82 17.78 -1.07
N SER A 372 31.94 17.52 -1.73
CA SER A 372 32.82 16.40 -1.43
C SER A 372 34.27 16.84 -1.49
N ALA A 373 35.11 16.24 -0.66
CA ALA A 373 36.54 16.28 -0.83
C ALA A 373 37.02 14.92 -1.35
N ALA A 374 38.18 14.89 -1.98
CA ALA A 374 38.85 13.68 -2.42
C ALA A 374 40.33 13.74 -2.05
N LEU A 375 40.90 12.57 -1.79
CA LEU A 375 42.33 12.38 -1.56
C LEU A 375 42.81 11.28 -2.49
N GLY A 376 43.90 11.56 -3.20
CA GLY A 376 44.50 10.65 -4.16
C GLY A 376 45.98 10.44 -3.88
N ALA A 377 46.43 9.20 -4.05
CA ALA A 377 47.84 8.84 -4.05
C ALA A 377 48.23 8.35 -5.46
N PHE A 378 49.34 8.87 -5.95
CA PHE A 378 49.89 8.56 -7.26
C PHE A 378 51.30 8.01 -7.07
N TYR A 379 51.57 6.85 -7.67
CA TYR A 379 52.88 6.21 -7.64
C TYR A 379 53.45 6.13 -9.06
N ARG A 380 54.62 6.73 -9.26
CA ARG A 380 55.35 6.74 -10.53
C ARG A 380 56.68 6.01 -10.37
N PRO A 381 56.79 4.71 -10.71
CA PRO A 381 58.07 4.00 -10.66
C PRO A 381 59.09 4.54 -11.67
N ASN A 382 58.63 5.15 -12.78
CA ASN A 382 59.42 5.77 -13.83
C ASN A 382 58.62 6.92 -14.50
N GLU A 383 59.21 7.61 -15.49
CA GLU A 383 58.57 8.73 -16.22
C GLU A 383 57.36 8.33 -17.09
N ASP A 384 57.26 7.03 -17.41
CA ASP A 384 56.35 6.53 -18.43
C ASP A 384 55.14 5.79 -17.86
N THR A 385 55.18 5.37 -16.60
CA THR A 385 54.12 4.62 -15.92
C THR A 385 53.69 5.33 -14.65
N MET A 386 52.37 5.48 -14.47
CA MET A 386 51.77 5.98 -13.24
C MET A 386 50.63 5.08 -12.79
N PHE A 387 50.64 4.71 -11.53
CA PHE A 387 49.51 4.12 -10.83
C PHE A 387 48.82 5.19 -9.99
N SER A 388 47.50 5.23 -9.99
CA SER A 388 46.72 6.14 -9.15
C SER A 388 45.67 5.38 -8.37
N VAL A 389 45.44 5.84 -7.14
CA VAL A 389 44.31 5.43 -6.30
C VAL A 389 43.77 6.66 -5.61
N GLY A 390 42.46 6.82 -5.55
CA GLY A 390 41.82 7.95 -4.91
C GLY A 390 40.50 7.58 -4.28
N GLY A 391 40.11 8.33 -3.26
CA GLY A 391 38.86 8.15 -2.54
C GLY A 391 38.24 9.47 -2.16
N THR A 392 36.91 9.48 -2.00
CA THR A 392 36.15 10.67 -1.57
C THR A 392 35.77 10.59 -0.11
N VAL A 393 35.68 11.75 0.52
CA VAL A 393 35.26 11.93 1.92
C VAL A 393 34.35 13.17 2.03
N GLY A 394 33.49 13.20 3.06
CA GLY A 394 32.64 14.35 3.38
C GLY A 394 31.17 14.22 2.97
N THR A 395 30.82 13.32 2.04
CA THR A 395 29.41 13.11 1.61
C THR A 395 28.69 11.99 2.37
N GLY A 396 29.41 11.17 3.13
CA GLY A 396 28.90 9.94 3.77
C GLY A 396 28.69 8.77 2.81
N GLU A 397 28.93 8.96 1.51
CA GLU A 397 28.99 7.91 0.49
C GLU A 397 30.38 7.92 -0.14
N THR A 398 31.24 7.00 0.30
CA THR A 398 32.62 6.93 -0.16
C THR A 398 32.66 6.39 -1.58
N GLN A 399 33.34 7.10 -2.46
CA GLN A 399 33.66 6.66 -3.82
C GLN A 399 35.15 6.37 -3.90
N LEU A 400 35.51 5.41 -4.75
CA LEU A 400 36.88 4.97 -4.96
C LEU A 400 37.19 4.96 -6.45
N ASN A 401 38.37 5.43 -6.83
CA ASN A 401 38.92 5.25 -8.17
C ASN A 401 40.33 4.66 -8.11
N ALA A 402 40.69 3.92 -9.15
CA ALA A 402 42.04 3.42 -9.36
C ALA A 402 42.32 3.41 -10.86
N GLY A 403 43.56 3.70 -11.24
CA GLY A 403 43.93 3.82 -12.64
C GLY A 403 45.40 3.54 -12.89
N VAL A 404 45.70 3.21 -14.14
CA VAL A 404 47.07 3.11 -14.67
C VAL A 404 47.17 4.00 -15.89
N SER A 405 48.21 4.81 -15.96
CA SER A 405 48.53 5.66 -17.12
C SER A 405 49.88 5.24 -17.67
N ILE A 406 49.97 5.15 -19.00
CA ILE A 406 51.20 4.80 -19.72
C ILE A 406 51.42 5.87 -20.79
N ARG A 407 52.62 6.46 -20.84
CA ARG A 407 53.01 7.45 -21.85
C ARG A 407 53.65 6.75 -23.07
N LEU A 408 53.22 7.10 -24.29
CA LEU A 408 53.71 6.53 -25.54
C LEU A 408 54.12 7.67 -26.51
N GLY A 409 55.41 7.78 -26.88
CA GLY A 409 55.90 8.79 -27.83
C GLY A 409 57.42 9.06 -27.81
N LYS A 410 57.95 9.78 -28.81
CA LYS A 410 59.37 10.18 -28.88
C LYS A 410 59.66 11.39 -27.96
N ARG A 411 60.77 11.34 -27.23
CA ARG A 411 61.23 12.35 -26.26
C ARG A 411 61.73 13.62 -26.98
N SER A 412 61.23 14.79 -26.60
CA SER A 412 61.86 16.09 -26.93
C SER A 412 62.84 16.47 -25.81
N PRO A 413 64.05 16.96 -26.11
CA PRO A 413 65.08 17.22 -25.12
C PRO A 413 64.88 18.60 -24.48
N GLU A 414 63.78 18.79 -23.78
CA GLU A 414 63.66 19.85 -22.76
C GLU A 414 62.92 19.27 -21.56
N SER A 415 63.62 18.44 -20.80
CA SER A 415 63.17 17.99 -19.48
C SER A 415 63.98 18.74 -18.43
N ARG A 416 63.36 19.74 -17.80
CA ARG A 416 63.89 20.47 -16.64
C ARG A 416 63.87 19.63 -15.36
N SER A 417 64.14 18.33 -15.46
CA SER A 417 64.30 17.44 -14.33
C SER A 417 65.74 17.48 -13.84
N ARG A 418 65.95 17.75 -12.56
CA ARG A 418 67.26 17.89 -11.89
C ARG A 418 68.17 16.65 -12.08
N VAL A 419 67.64 15.52 -12.53
CA VAL A 419 68.41 14.30 -12.82
C VAL A 419 69.10 14.32 -14.18
N ALA A 420 68.66 15.13 -15.15
CA ALA A 420 69.45 15.40 -16.35
C ALA A 420 70.74 16.16 -15.99
N MET A 421 70.65 17.08 -15.03
CA MET A 421 71.78 17.89 -14.54
C MET A 421 72.78 17.05 -13.71
N GLY A 422 72.29 16.07 -12.93
CA GLY A 422 73.14 15.16 -12.15
C GLY A 422 73.96 14.18 -12.98
N ARG A 423 73.47 13.78 -14.17
CA ARG A 423 74.22 12.94 -15.11
C ARG A 423 75.31 13.72 -15.87
N GLU A 424 75.09 15.00 -16.16
CA GLU A 424 76.09 15.87 -16.82
C GLU A 424 77.30 16.20 -15.93
N ILE A 425 77.13 16.32 -14.61
CA ILE A 425 78.22 16.68 -13.69
C ILE A 425 79.18 15.51 -13.41
N ALA A 426 78.70 14.26 -13.46
CA ALA A 426 79.56 13.08 -13.32
C ALA A 426 80.36 12.76 -14.60
N GLU A 427 79.84 13.13 -15.77
CA GLU A 427 80.48 12.88 -17.08
C GLU A 427 81.50 13.97 -17.47
N LEU A 428 81.45 15.16 -16.83
CA LEU A 428 82.43 16.24 -17.01
C LEU A 428 83.75 16.01 -16.24
N ASN A 429 83.71 15.32 -15.09
CA ASN A 429 84.89 15.01 -14.28
C ASN A 429 85.77 13.87 -14.84
N ALA A 430 85.22 13.01 -15.72
CA ALA A 430 85.96 11.90 -16.33
C ALA A 430 86.69 12.29 -17.64
N ARG A 431 86.34 13.43 -18.27
CA ARG A 431 86.96 13.92 -19.52
C ARG A 431 88.11 14.91 -19.34
N LEU A 432 88.35 15.40 -18.13
CA LEU A 432 89.50 16.26 -17.79
C LEU A 432 90.76 15.45 -17.43
N GLN A 433 90.64 14.20 -16.98
CA GLN A 433 91.77 13.37 -16.55
C GLN A 433 92.49 12.57 -17.66
N ASP A 434 91.94 12.50 -18.88
CA ASP A 434 92.49 11.65 -19.97
C ASP A 434 93.16 12.46 -21.12
N MET A 435 93.10 13.80 -21.11
CA MET A 435 93.82 14.65 -22.08
C MET A 435 95.13 15.27 -21.55
N GLU A 436 95.41 15.26 -20.25
CA GLU A 436 96.64 15.81 -19.67
C GLU A 436 97.83 14.84 -19.68
N ASN A 437 97.60 13.53 -19.83
CA ASN A 437 98.65 12.50 -19.74
C ASN A 437 99.37 12.18 -21.06
N LYS A 438 99.06 12.87 -22.18
CA LYS A 438 99.57 12.49 -23.52
C LYS A 438 100.34 13.55 -24.30
N TYR A 439 100.57 14.76 -23.77
CA TYR A 439 101.23 15.82 -24.57
C TYR A 439 102.64 16.25 -24.14
N ASN A 440 103.10 16.11 -22.88
CA ASN A 440 104.43 16.64 -22.53
C ASN A 440 105.33 15.68 -21.74
N ASN A 441 105.27 14.40 -22.12
CA ASN A 441 106.39 13.47 -22.02
C ASN A 441 107.47 13.76 -23.11
N LEU A 442 107.65 15.04 -23.47
CA LEU A 442 108.51 15.50 -24.58
C LEU A 442 109.35 16.75 -24.25
N LEU A 443 109.46 17.19 -22.98
CA LEU A 443 110.46 18.17 -22.55
C LEU A 443 111.11 17.76 -21.20
N GLN A 444 111.72 16.59 -21.22
CA GLN A 444 112.88 16.30 -20.37
C GLN A 444 114.07 17.06 -20.97
N ILE A 445 114.59 18.08 -20.28
CA ILE A 445 116.00 18.57 -20.28
C ILE A 445 116.01 19.96 -19.59
N LEU A 446 116.78 20.08 -18.49
CA LEU A 446 117.27 21.28 -17.75
C LEU A 446 116.49 21.82 -16.50
N THR A 447 117.15 21.60 -15.33
CA THR A 447 117.34 22.53 -14.16
C THR A 447 116.33 22.53 -12.98
N PRO A 448 116.79 22.74 -11.70
CA PRO A 448 116.77 21.70 -10.65
C PRO A 448 115.94 22.05 -9.39
N HIS A 449 115.71 21.04 -8.53
CA HIS A 449 115.08 21.19 -7.21
C HIS A 449 116.00 21.95 -6.23
N ALA A 450 115.53 23.09 -5.72
CA ALA A 450 116.25 23.95 -4.79
C ALA A 450 116.19 23.44 -3.33
N ILE A 451 117.27 23.73 -2.59
CA ILE A 451 117.50 23.40 -1.17
C ILE A 451 116.38 23.97 -0.28
N ASP A 452 115.80 23.13 0.59
CA ASP A 452 114.72 23.49 1.51
C ASP A 452 115.28 24.27 2.72
N PRO A 453 114.92 25.56 2.90
CA PRO A 453 115.46 26.41 3.97
C PRO A 453 115.02 26.01 5.38
N SER A 454 114.03 25.11 5.52
CA SER A 454 113.41 24.76 6.80
C SER A 454 114.15 23.66 7.58
N LYS A 455 115.13 22.99 6.98
CA LYS A 455 115.92 21.94 7.64
C LYS A 455 117.30 22.46 8.06
N THR A 456 117.54 22.56 9.37
CA THR A 456 118.82 23.01 9.93
C THR A 456 119.33 22.08 11.04
N ALA A 457 120.64 21.80 11.08
CA ALA A 457 121.32 21.08 12.16
C ALA A 457 122.41 21.97 12.78
N GLU A 458 122.51 22.04 14.12
CA GLU A 458 123.44 22.93 14.83
C GLU A 458 124.70 22.19 15.30
N PHE A 459 125.87 22.84 15.20
CA PHE A 459 127.16 22.35 15.73
C PHE A 459 127.66 23.27 16.86
N PRO A 460 128.14 22.75 18.01
CA PRO A 460 128.51 23.55 19.19
C PRO A 460 129.72 24.47 19.00
N ASP A 461 130.60 24.17 18.05
CA ASP A 461 131.85 24.90 17.76
C ASP A 461 131.68 26.01 16.71
N VAL A 462 130.49 26.16 16.12
CA VAL A 462 130.16 27.27 15.22
C VAL A 462 129.10 28.13 15.90
N PRO A 463 129.49 29.20 16.61
CA PRO A 463 128.55 30.04 17.33
C PRO A 463 127.58 30.74 16.36
N ARG A 464 126.36 31.05 16.81
CA ARG A 464 125.32 31.71 15.99
C ARG A 464 125.75 33.03 15.34
N ASN A 465 126.76 33.71 15.90
CA ASN A 465 127.31 34.95 15.37
C ASN A 465 128.42 34.74 14.33
N HIS A 466 128.81 33.50 14.03
CA HIS A 466 129.77 33.20 12.98
C HIS A 466 129.11 33.42 11.61
N TRP A 467 129.77 34.17 10.73
CA TRP A 467 129.23 34.58 9.43
C TRP A 467 128.77 33.42 8.53
N ALA A 468 129.35 32.22 8.70
CA ALA A 468 128.97 31.02 7.96
C ALA A 468 127.89 30.14 8.64
N TYR A 469 127.42 30.50 9.84
CA TYR A 469 126.53 29.67 10.67
C TYR A 469 125.24 29.27 9.93
N GLN A 470 124.57 30.22 9.26
CA GLN A 470 123.34 29.93 8.52
C GLN A 470 123.56 28.98 7.34
N TYR A 471 124.67 29.11 6.62
CA TYR A 471 124.98 28.25 5.49
C TYR A 471 125.36 26.83 5.93
N ILE A 472 126.19 26.69 6.97
CA ILE A 472 126.63 25.39 7.49
C ILE A 472 125.43 24.62 8.07
N SER A 473 124.57 25.29 8.84
CA SER A 473 123.40 24.65 9.44
C SER A 473 122.37 24.19 8.41
N GLN A 474 122.15 24.94 7.33
CA GLN A 474 121.25 24.54 6.23
C GLN A 474 121.81 23.39 5.38
N LEU A 475 123.11 23.42 5.06
CA LEU A 475 123.74 22.34 4.30
C LEU A 475 123.81 21.04 5.13
N ALA A 476 123.94 21.16 6.46
CA ALA A 476 123.89 20.02 7.35
C ALA A 476 122.47 19.46 7.53
N GLY A 477 121.47 20.34 7.68
CA GLY A 477 120.07 19.93 7.76
C GLY A 477 119.53 19.28 6.47
N ASN A 478 120.10 19.62 5.32
CA ASN A 478 119.82 18.98 4.03
C ASN A 478 120.72 17.76 3.74
N GLY A 479 121.53 17.31 4.71
CA GLY A 479 122.32 16.08 4.64
C GLY A 479 123.53 16.12 3.70
N ILE A 480 123.90 17.30 3.20
CA ILE A 480 125.06 17.50 2.31
C ILE A 480 126.36 17.57 3.14
N LEU A 481 126.29 18.16 4.34
CA LEU A 481 127.37 18.25 5.32
C LEU A 481 127.00 17.45 6.58
N VAL A 482 127.93 16.67 7.12
CA VAL A 482 127.77 16.04 8.44
C VAL A 482 129.06 16.33 9.18
N GLY A 483 128.95 16.95 10.36
CA GLY A 483 130.10 17.29 11.18
C GLY A 483 130.81 16.04 11.70
N TYR A 484 131.85 16.26 12.46
CA TYR A 484 132.61 15.22 13.11
C TYR A 484 131.77 14.57 14.25
N PRO A 485 131.95 13.29 14.63
CA PRO A 485 131.18 12.53 15.61
C PRO A 485 131.29 13.04 17.02
N ASP A 486 132.31 13.86 17.32
CA ASP A 486 132.35 14.64 18.56
C ASP A 486 131.35 15.81 18.53
N GLY A 487 130.51 15.90 17.48
CA GLY A 487 129.45 16.87 17.30
C GLY A 487 129.95 18.21 16.76
N THR A 488 131.23 18.35 16.42
CA THR A 488 131.83 19.62 16.00
C THR A 488 132.02 19.69 14.48
N PHE A 489 132.01 20.88 13.89
CA PHE A 489 132.28 21.09 12.46
C PHE A 489 133.79 21.17 12.15
N LYS A 490 134.62 21.61 13.11
CA LYS A 490 136.07 21.91 13.04
C LYS A 490 136.49 22.60 11.74
N GLY A 491 135.83 23.71 11.41
CA GLY A 491 136.04 24.48 10.17
C GLY A 491 137.47 25.01 9.95
N ASP A 492 138.29 25.05 11.00
CA ASP A 492 139.67 25.54 10.95
C ASP A 492 140.70 24.44 10.59
N VAL A 493 140.27 23.17 10.50
CA VAL A 493 141.14 22.03 10.17
C VAL A 493 141.18 21.82 8.65
N LYS A 494 142.37 21.50 8.10
CA LYS A 494 142.51 21.18 6.68
C LYS A 494 141.76 19.89 6.34
N MET A 495 140.75 19.99 5.48
CA MET A 495 139.98 18.85 4.96
C MET A 495 140.81 17.96 4.03
N THR A 496 140.62 16.65 4.14
CA THR A 496 141.27 15.64 3.28
C THR A 496 140.52 15.47 1.96
N ARG A 497 141.22 14.97 0.92
CA ARG A 497 140.63 14.73 -0.42
C ARG A 497 139.43 13.75 -0.39
N TYR A 498 139.45 12.75 0.49
CA TYR A 498 138.34 11.79 0.64
C TYR A 498 137.09 12.39 1.28
N GLU A 499 137.26 13.29 2.25
CA GLU A 499 136.14 14.00 2.90
C GLU A 499 135.43 14.91 1.88
N PHE A 500 136.20 15.63 1.07
CA PHE A 500 135.64 16.45 0.00
C PHE A 500 134.95 15.62 -1.09
N ALA A 501 135.55 14.49 -1.51
CA ALA A 501 134.94 13.58 -2.46
C ALA A 501 133.61 13.00 -1.93
N THR A 502 133.51 12.74 -0.62
CA THR A 502 132.27 12.24 0.02
C THR A 502 131.17 13.31 0.03
N MET A 503 131.53 14.57 0.31
CA MET A 503 130.59 15.69 0.20
C MET A 503 130.08 15.86 -1.24
N LEU A 504 130.98 15.76 -2.22
CA LEU A 504 130.63 15.81 -3.64
C LEU A 504 129.69 14.66 -4.04
N TYR A 505 129.98 13.45 -3.56
CA TYR A 505 129.15 12.26 -3.80
C TYR A 505 127.73 12.40 -3.21
N ARG A 506 127.60 12.94 -1.99
CA ARG A 506 126.30 13.19 -1.35
C ARG A 506 125.52 14.32 -2.02
N ALA A 507 126.20 15.38 -2.46
CA ALA A 507 125.59 16.43 -3.26
C ALA A 507 124.99 15.84 -4.55
N LEU A 508 125.70 14.94 -5.24
CA LEU A 508 125.19 14.23 -6.41
C LEU A 508 124.02 13.29 -6.10
N GLN A 509 124.07 12.53 -5.00
CA GLN A 509 122.94 11.68 -4.58
C GLN A 509 121.68 12.49 -4.23
N ASN A 510 121.86 13.68 -3.67
CA ASN A 510 120.77 14.60 -3.36
C ASN A 510 120.41 15.53 -4.53
N GLY A 511 120.80 15.16 -5.76
CA GLY A 511 120.28 15.78 -6.99
C GLY A 511 121.04 17.01 -7.48
N ALA A 512 122.29 17.24 -7.04
CA ALA A 512 123.11 18.33 -7.56
C ALA A 512 123.34 18.16 -9.08
N PRO A 513 123.16 19.23 -9.87
CA PRO A 513 123.30 19.16 -11.32
C PRO A 513 124.75 18.85 -11.74
N ILE A 514 124.91 17.96 -12.72
CA ILE A 514 126.20 17.63 -13.31
C ILE A 514 126.49 18.64 -14.43
N ASP A 515 127.07 19.77 -14.09
CA ASP A 515 127.59 20.75 -15.04
C ASP A 515 129.04 20.40 -15.48
N GLU A 516 129.62 21.20 -16.37
CA GLU A 516 130.97 20.97 -16.89
C GLU A 516 132.04 20.97 -15.78
N ASN A 517 131.86 21.80 -14.75
CA ASN A 517 132.76 21.90 -13.60
C ASN A 517 132.62 20.68 -12.67
N MET A 518 131.40 20.20 -12.45
CA MET A 518 131.09 18.99 -11.69
C MET A 518 131.64 17.75 -12.39
N LYS A 519 131.59 17.67 -13.73
CA LYS A 519 132.28 16.60 -14.48
C LYS A 519 133.79 16.64 -14.28
N ARG A 520 134.39 17.83 -14.27
CA ARG A 520 135.82 17.99 -14.00
C ARG A 520 136.18 17.53 -12.60
N ALA A 521 135.39 17.93 -11.60
CA ALA A 521 135.55 17.49 -10.21
C ALA A 521 135.37 15.97 -10.06
N LEU A 522 134.34 15.39 -10.69
CA LEU A 522 134.10 13.94 -10.72
C LEU A 522 135.26 13.16 -11.34
N ASN A 523 135.91 13.70 -12.38
CA ASN A 523 137.10 13.10 -12.97
C ASN A 523 138.34 13.24 -12.08
N GLU A 524 138.54 14.40 -11.43
CA GLU A 524 139.67 14.67 -10.54
C GLU A 524 139.64 13.84 -9.26
N PHE A 525 138.46 13.62 -8.69
CA PHE A 525 138.23 12.73 -7.52
C PHE A 525 137.81 11.32 -7.94
N GLY A 526 138.02 10.96 -9.21
CA GLY A 526 137.62 9.69 -9.80
C GLY A 526 138.09 8.47 -9.01
N PRO A 527 139.39 8.35 -8.66
CA PRO A 527 139.91 7.22 -7.88
C PRO A 527 139.21 7.06 -6.51
N GLU A 528 138.96 8.17 -5.82
CA GLU A 528 138.34 8.20 -4.50
C GLU A 528 136.84 7.89 -4.56
N LEU A 529 136.12 8.42 -5.56
CA LEU A 529 134.71 8.14 -5.81
C LEU A 529 134.47 6.68 -6.23
N GLN A 530 135.41 6.08 -6.96
CA GLN A 530 135.36 4.67 -7.33
C GLN A 530 135.47 3.77 -6.11
N ASN A 531 136.35 4.09 -5.15
CA ASN A 531 136.47 3.38 -3.89
C ASN A 531 135.21 3.51 -3.01
N ILE A 532 134.53 4.66 -3.03
CA ILE A 532 133.25 4.87 -2.33
C ILE A 532 132.11 4.05 -2.98
N ARG A 533 132.08 3.92 -4.32
CA ARG A 533 131.03 3.18 -5.06
C ARG A 533 131.21 1.66 -5.07
N LEU A 534 132.45 1.16 -5.05
CA LEU A 534 132.77 -0.28 -5.15
C LEU A 534 132.52 -1.07 -3.85
N ASN A 535 132.34 -0.40 -2.70
CA ASN A 535 132.08 -1.05 -1.41
C ASN A 535 130.61 -1.45 -1.17
N HIS A 536 129.69 -1.23 -2.14
CA HIS A 536 128.27 -1.51 -1.93
C HIS A 536 127.67 -2.60 -2.83
N PHE A 537 128.27 -2.93 -3.99
CA PHE A 537 127.74 -3.95 -4.90
C PHE A 537 128.85 -4.69 -5.67
N ARG A 538 128.74 -6.02 -5.81
CA ARG A 538 129.58 -6.82 -6.72
C ARG A 538 128.69 -7.50 -7.76
N VAL A 539 129.15 -7.55 -9.00
CA VAL A 539 128.50 -8.25 -10.11
C VAL A 539 129.35 -9.46 -10.45
N ASP A 540 128.79 -10.65 -10.23
CA ASP A 540 129.45 -11.91 -10.61
C ASP A 540 129.00 -12.29 -12.05
N ARG A 541 129.98 -12.60 -12.91
CA ARG A 541 129.74 -13.16 -14.26
C ARG A 541 129.43 -14.65 -14.11
N ILE A 542 128.30 -15.10 -14.62
CA ILE A 542 127.88 -16.51 -14.51
C ILE A 542 128.22 -17.30 -15.78
N SER A 543 128.15 -16.68 -16.97
CA SER A 543 128.68 -17.27 -18.21
C SER A 543 128.75 -16.27 -19.38
N GLY A 544 129.68 -16.49 -20.33
CA GLY A 544 129.84 -15.77 -21.60
C GLY A 544 131.21 -15.05 -21.77
N ASP A 545 131.79 -15.10 -22.97
CA ASP A 545 133.01 -14.37 -23.36
C ASP A 545 132.71 -12.88 -23.66
N ASP A 546 133.73 -12.01 -23.63
CA ASP A 546 133.54 -10.54 -23.68
C ASP A 546 132.80 -10.01 -24.93
N ASN A 547 132.78 -10.78 -26.02
CA ASN A 547 132.09 -10.46 -27.27
C ASN A 547 130.93 -11.41 -27.62
N ASP A 548 130.45 -12.20 -26.65
CA ASP A 548 129.24 -13.01 -26.83
C ASP A 548 127.97 -12.18 -26.56
N ARG A 549 126.98 -12.32 -27.44
CA ARG A 549 125.70 -11.61 -27.38
C ARG A 549 124.74 -12.18 -26.32
N HIS A 550 125.08 -13.31 -25.68
CA HIS A 550 124.27 -13.98 -24.66
C HIS A 550 124.99 -14.18 -23.31
N LYS A 551 125.45 -13.09 -22.70
CA LYS A 551 126.08 -13.12 -21.36
C LYS A 551 125.06 -13.03 -20.21
N THR A 552 125.31 -13.80 -19.15
CA THR A 552 124.48 -13.84 -17.93
C THR A 552 125.26 -13.28 -16.73
N GLU A 553 124.76 -12.18 -16.13
CA GLU A 553 125.40 -11.46 -15.02
C GLU A 553 124.42 -11.34 -13.84
N ARG A 554 124.91 -11.50 -12.59
CA ARG A 554 124.07 -11.41 -11.38
C ARG A 554 124.60 -10.35 -10.42
N VAL A 555 123.72 -9.42 -10.04
CA VAL A 555 124.02 -8.33 -9.09
C VAL A 555 123.72 -8.79 -7.66
N ARG A 556 124.68 -8.63 -6.74
CA ARG A 556 124.45 -8.77 -5.29
C ARG A 556 124.93 -7.52 -4.54
N VAL A 557 124.18 -7.14 -3.50
CA VAL A 557 124.53 -6.07 -2.55
C VAL A 557 125.54 -6.62 -1.56
N ASN A 558 126.68 -5.95 -1.38
CA ASN A 558 127.69 -6.38 -0.42
C ASN A 558 127.31 -5.84 0.96
N ASN A 559 126.87 -6.70 1.87
CA ASN A 559 126.50 -6.35 3.23
C ASN A 559 127.47 -7.07 4.18
N GLU A 560 128.43 -6.31 4.75
CA GLU A 560 129.36 -6.67 5.86
C GLU A 560 130.48 -7.69 5.51
N PRO A 561 131.64 -7.81 6.25
CA PRO A 561 131.75 -7.75 7.72
C PRO A 561 133.09 -7.33 8.39
N LYS A 562 133.04 -7.26 9.74
CA LYS A 562 134.11 -7.49 10.75
C LYS A 562 135.49 -6.82 10.56
N ASN A 563 135.79 -5.98 11.54
CA ASN A 563 137.12 -5.55 12.00
C ASN A 563 137.82 -4.50 11.14
N GLU A 564 137.40 -3.24 11.31
CA GLU A 564 138.28 -2.09 11.54
C GLU A 564 137.40 -0.89 11.93
N ARG A 565 137.79 -0.16 12.97
CA ARG A 565 137.06 0.99 13.56
C ARG A 565 137.70 2.31 13.13
N ASP A 566 136.84 3.30 12.85
CA ASP A 566 136.95 4.77 12.87
C ASP A 566 138.09 5.47 12.09
N VAL A 567 137.82 6.48 11.25
CA VAL A 567 137.90 7.90 11.72
C VAL A 567 136.60 8.70 11.56
N TYR A 568 135.57 8.23 10.82
CA TYR A 568 134.15 8.67 11.00
C TYR A 568 133.16 7.51 10.85
N GLY A 569 133.54 6.40 11.47
CA GLY A 569 132.90 5.10 11.45
C GLY A 569 132.95 4.43 12.82
N SER A 570 132.12 4.90 13.77
CA SER A 570 131.40 3.98 14.65
C SER A 570 130.12 4.56 15.27
N ARG A 571 129.12 3.68 15.35
CA ARG A 571 127.92 3.78 16.20
C ARG A 571 128.33 3.91 17.66
N ILE A 572 127.58 4.66 18.47
CA ILE A 572 127.56 4.42 19.91
C ILE A 572 126.13 4.50 20.47
N TYR A 573 125.73 3.41 21.14
CA TYR A 573 124.80 3.39 22.26
C TYR A 573 125.53 3.87 23.54
N ASN A 574 124.96 4.85 24.26
CA ASN A 574 125.19 5.33 25.64
C ASN A 574 126.59 5.74 26.20
N ASN A 575 126.71 7.05 26.48
CA ASN A 575 127.11 7.79 27.69
C ASN A 575 128.01 7.16 28.79
N GLN A 576 129.25 7.66 28.85
CA GLN A 576 129.96 8.17 30.05
C GLN A 576 130.82 9.36 29.64
#